data_AF-A0A7J4TY43-F1
#
_entry.id   AF-A0A7J4TY43-F1
#
_cell.length_a   1.000
_cell.length_b   1.000
_cell.length_c   1.000
_cell.angle_alpha   90.00
_cell.angle_beta   90.00
_cell.angle_gamma   90.00
#
_symmetry.space_group_name_H-M   'P 1'
#
loop_
_entity.id
_entity.type
_entity.pdbx_description
1 polymer ?
#
loop_
_entity_poly.entity_id
_entity_poly.type
_entity_poly.pdbx_seq_one_letter_code
_entity_poly.pdbx_strand_id
1 'polypeptide(L)'
;GTALRLVAAAVSHLNQPVMLDGDASLRRRGLGDLGTVLKQQGVRMRVGDAHVRLPVDMHGPWSEVSEPLVLRRDRSSQPASALLLASSLQAQDVEVRFEGQPRSSRHLALSAEIATTCGWKGTVSEDAMVLPRWEVKAPSDVHLPGDASMAAFAMLWVRSTGGSVNLKRWPSPNAGLGCELLEALAPELGIAWSDEGVLQTVASAPEPLSIDLCDANDLLPPLAALLALGPGGRIHGAPHAAHKESNRILSTIEVLQSFGIHAEPTDGGVTVEGGQSLSTPAHPVQASEDHRLMMTATCLAAQVGADVVGPRLHRVADPAFLERLAEAGLDAQPCMVSP
;
A
#
# COMPACT_ATOMS: atom_id res chain seq x y z
N GLY A 1 -5.10 6.18 4.63
CA GLY A 1 -5.74 6.23 3.30
C GLY A 1 -7.05 5.46 3.28
N THR A 2 -6.97 4.13 3.43
CA THR A 2 -8.11 3.20 3.38
C THR A 2 -9.26 3.58 4.31
N ALA A 3 -8.99 3.79 5.61
CA ALA A 3 -10.02 4.15 6.59
C ALA A 3 -10.84 5.37 6.15
N LEU A 4 -10.19 6.43 5.64
CA LEU A 4 -10.88 7.61 5.14
C LEU A 4 -11.87 7.28 4.01
N ARG A 5 -11.47 6.45 3.03
CA ARG A 5 -12.34 6.12 1.88
C ARG A 5 -13.53 5.27 2.33
N LEU A 6 -13.28 4.24 3.15
CA LEU A 6 -14.33 3.36 3.66
C LEU A 6 -15.34 4.13 4.52
N VAL A 7 -14.85 4.95 5.46
CA VAL A 7 -15.70 5.77 6.32
C VAL A 7 -16.46 6.81 5.49
N ALA A 8 -15.79 7.50 4.55
CA ALA A 8 -16.46 8.49 3.68
C ALA A 8 -17.61 7.87 2.88
N ALA A 9 -17.41 6.68 2.29
CA ALA A 9 -18.48 5.98 1.59
C ALA A 9 -19.62 5.58 2.55
N ALA A 10 -19.31 5.01 3.72
CA ALA A 10 -20.33 4.62 4.68
C ALA A 10 -21.16 5.81 5.21
N VAL A 11 -20.51 6.90 5.66
CA VAL A 11 -21.20 8.06 6.22
C VAL A 11 -21.97 8.86 5.18
N SER A 12 -21.64 8.70 3.89
CA SER A 12 -22.37 9.34 2.80
C SER A 12 -23.83 8.86 2.67
N HIS A 13 -24.15 7.68 3.23
CA HIS A 13 -25.53 7.17 3.31
C HIS A 13 -26.32 7.72 4.50
N LEU A 14 -25.69 8.43 5.44
CA LEU A 14 -26.35 8.97 6.62
C LEU A 14 -27.06 10.29 6.33
N ASN A 15 -28.29 10.43 6.84
CA ASN A 15 -29.05 11.68 6.81
C ASN A 15 -28.67 12.61 7.99
N GLN A 16 -27.37 12.71 8.28
CA GLN A 16 -26.81 13.53 9.36
C GLN A 16 -25.46 14.11 8.94
N PRO A 17 -25.10 15.32 9.40
CA PRO A 17 -23.80 15.91 9.07
C PRO A 17 -22.68 15.18 9.80
N VAL A 18 -21.63 14.81 9.07
CA VAL A 18 -20.43 14.15 9.61
C VAL A 18 -19.19 14.89 9.13
N MET A 19 -18.35 15.33 10.07
CA MET A 19 -17.04 15.92 9.78
C MET A 19 -15.99 14.81 9.74
N LEU A 20 -15.27 14.71 8.63
CA LEU A 20 -14.09 13.84 8.50
C LEU A 20 -12.83 14.69 8.48
N ASP A 21 -11.84 14.31 9.27
CA ASP A 21 -10.53 14.96 9.34
C ASP A 21 -9.42 13.91 9.51
N GLY A 22 -8.16 14.33 9.41
CA GLY A 22 -6.99 13.48 9.54
C GLY A 22 -5.69 14.27 9.71
N ASP A 23 -4.59 13.54 9.76
CA ASP A 23 -3.24 14.12 9.82
C ASP A 23 -2.86 14.95 8.58
N ALA A 24 -1.67 15.55 8.60
CA ALA A 24 -1.17 16.35 7.49
C ALA A 24 -1.06 15.57 6.17
N SER A 25 -0.77 14.27 6.21
CA SER A 25 -0.70 13.41 5.01
C SER A 25 -2.07 13.19 4.41
N LEU A 26 -3.08 12.87 5.23
CA LEU A 26 -4.46 12.71 4.80
C LEU A 26 -5.06 14.03 4.29
N ARG A 27 -4.75 15.17 4.92
CA ARG A 27 -5.21 16.50 4.46
C ARG A 27 -4.65 16.89 3.09
N ARG A 28 -3.47 16.38 2.70
CA ARG A 28 -2.94 16.51 1.33
C ARG A 28 -3.65 15.59 0.33
N ARG A 29 -4.22 14.47 0.80
CA ARG A 29 -4.82 13.41 -0.01
C ARG A 29 -6.35 13.51 0.03
N GLY A 30 -6.92 14.37 -0.81
CA GLY A 30 -8.38 14.55 -0.93
C GLY A 30 -9.13 13.25 -1.27
N LEU A 31 -10.47 13.33 -1.25
CA LEU A 31 -11.34 12.17 -1.56
C LEU A 31 -11.27 11.73 -3.03
N GLY A 32 -10.70 12.55 -3.93
CA GLY A 32 -10.44 12.19 -5.32
C GLY A 32 -11.72 11.74 -6.05
N ASP A 33 -11.61 10.66 -6.83
CA ASP A 33 -12.70 10.13 -7.64
C ASP A 33 -13.91 9.68 -6.78
N LEU A 34 -13.67 9.21 -5.55
CA LEU A 34 -14.75 8.91 -4.60
C LEU A 34 -15.55 10.18 -4.26
N GLY A 35 -14.88 11.30 -4.00
CA GLY A 35 -15.54 12.57 -3.72
C GLY A 35 -16.40 13.06 -4.88
N THR A 36 -15.94 12.87 -6.13
CA THR A 36 -16.70 13.17 -7.35
C THR A 36 -17.96 12.32 -7.44
N VAL A 37 -17.84 11.00 -7.28
CA VAL A 37 -18.99 10.08 -7.32
C VAL A 37 -20.01 10.41 -6.25
N LEU A 38 -19.57 10.65 -5.01
CA LEU A 38 -20.48 10.98 -3.91
C LEU A 38 -21.22 12.30 -4.15
N LYS A 39 -20.56 13.33 -4.70
CA LYS A 39 -21.23 14.58 -5.10
C LYS A 39 -22.26 14.37 -6.21
N GLN A 40 -21.97 13.52 -7.19
CA GLN A 40 -22.92 13.13 -8.24
C GLN A 40 -24.15 12.44 -7.66
N GLN A 41 -23.99 11.69 -6.57
CA GLN A 41 -25.09 11.07 -5.81
C GLN A 41 -25.80 12.01 -4.84
N GLY A 42 -25.60 13.33 -4.96
CA GLY A 42 -26.29 14.35 -4.16
C GLY A 42 -25.75 14.54 -2.74
N VAL A 43 -24.64 13.89 -2.39
CA VAL A 43 -23.99 14.10 -1.09
C VAL A 43 -23.43 15.51 -1.04
N ARG A 44 -23.95 16.32 -0.11
CA ARG A 44 -23.49 17.68 0.11
C ARG A 44 -22.15 17.64 0.82
N MET A 45 -21.12 18.21 0.19
CA MET A 45 -19.79 18.35 0.76
C MET A 45 -19.45 19.81 0.91
N ARG A 46 -19.36 20.29 2.15
CA ARG A 46 -18.79 21.60 2.44
C ARG A 46 -17.29 21.42 2.60
N VAL A 47 -16.57 22.12 1.73
CA VAL A 47 -15.13 21.99 1.58
C VAL A 47 -14.50 23.36 1.76
N GLY A 48 -13.35 23.40 2.43
CA GLY A 48 -12.50 24.59 2.47
C GLY A 48 -11.74 24.85 1.15
N ASP A 49 -11.80 23.92 0.19
CA ASP A 49 -11.06 23.95 -1.09
C ASP A 49 -11.84 23.18 -2.18
N ALA A 50 -11.69 23.57 -3.45
CA ALA A 50 -12.26 22.93 -4.64
C ALA A 50 -11.96 21.42 -4.77
N HIS A 51 -10.86 20.95 -4.17
CA HIS A 51 -10.36 19.56 -4.31
C HIS A 51 -10.94 18.54 -3.33
N VAL A 52 -11.92 18.91 -2.49
CA VAL A 52 -12.46 18.04 -1.42
C VAL A 52 -11.36 17.45 -0.54
N ARG A 53 -10.60 18.36 0.09
CA ARG A 53 -9.57 18.03 1.06
C ARG A 53 -10.15 18.02 2.48
N LEU A 54 -9.50 17.27 3.36
CA LEU A 54 -9.84 17.27 4.77
C LEU A 54 -9.42 18.60 5.43
N PRO A 55 -10.14 19.08 6.47
CA PRO A 55 -11.41 18.53 6.96
C PRO A 55 -12.55 18.74 5.96
N VAL A 56 -13.47 17.76 5.86
CA VAL A 56 -14.65 17.82 4.99
C VAL A 56 -15.91 17.54 5.80
N ASP A 57 -16.90 18.41 5.65
CA ASP A 57 -18.25 18.22 6.18
C ASP A 57 -19.11 17.52 5.13
N MET A 58 -19.52 16.29 5.41
CA MET A 58 -20.35 15.45 4.54
C MET A 58 -21.77 15.37 5.06
N HIS A 59 -22.74 15.52 4.16
CA HIS A 59 -24.16 15.42 4.48
C HIS A 59 -24.91 14.65 3.39
N GLY A 60 -25.25 13.40 3.70
CA GLY A 60 -26.11 12.54 2.88
C GLY A 60 -27.60 12.77 3.16
N PRO A 61 -28.46 11.75 2.90
CA PRO A 61 -28.14 10.49 2.23
C PRO A 61 -27.91 10.71 0.73
N TRP A 62 -27.63 9.64 -0.01
CA TRP A 62 -27.66 9.70 -1.47
C TRP A 62 -29.07 10.05 -1.95
N SER A 63 -29.16 10.88 -2.98
CA SER A 63 -30.41 11.16 -3.69
C SER A 63 -30.64 10.14 -4.80
N GLU A 64 -31.90 9.94 -5.18
CA GLU A 64 -32.28 9.21 -6.40
C GLU A 64 -31.89 10.02 -7.64
N VAL A 65 -30.61 9.95 -8.04
CA VAL A 65 -30.11 10.60 -9.25
C VAL A 65 -30.14 9.61 -10.41
N SER A 66 -30.60 10.05 -11.58
CA SER A 66 -30.78 9.17 -12.75
C SER A 66 -29.52 8.98 -13.61
N GLU A 67 -28.38 9.56 -13.23
CA GLU A 67 -27.15 9.47 -14.02
C GLU A 67 -26.34 8.22 -13.66
N PRO A 68 -25.75 7.51 -14.64
CA PRO A 68 -24.87 6.38 -14.37
C PRO A 68 -23.67 6.81 -13.52
N LEU A 69 -23.36 6.07 -12.46
CA LEU A 69 -22.14 6.32 -11.71
C LEU A 69 -20.94 5.87 -12.54
N VAL A 70 -19.96 6.75 -12.72
CA VAL A 70 -18.72 6.46 -13.42
C VAL A 70 -17.54 6.65 -12.48
N LEU A 71 -16.68 5.64 -12.39
CA LEU A 71 -15.52 5.63 -11.52
C LEU A 71 -14.24 5.26 -12.28
N ARG A 72 -13.22 6.13 -12.16
CA ARG A 72 -11.90 5.84 -12.70
C ARG A 72 -11.15 4.81 -11.85
N ARG A 73 -10.54 3.81 -12.50
CA ARG A 73 -9.77 2.73 -11.84
C ARG A 73 -8.26 2.78 -12.07
N ASP A 74 -7.78 3.78 -12.79
CA ASP A 74 -6.36 3.93 -13.14
C ASP A 74 -5.49 4.52 -12.03
N ARG A 75 -6.11 5.12 -10.99
CA ARG A 75 -5.41 5.77 -9.87
C ARG A 75 -5.39 4.95 -8.59
N SER A 76 -6.51 4.32 -8.24
CA SER A 76 -6.65 3.55 -7.00
C SER A 76 -7.87 2.64 -7.05
N SER A 77 -7.76 1.45 -6.46
CA SER A 77 -8.90 0.56 -6.21
C SER A 77 -9.73 0.97 -4.98
N GLN A 78 -9.22 1.84 -4.11
CA GLN A 78 -9.87 2.18 -2.84
C GLN A 78 -11.28 2.79 -3.01
N PRO A 79 -11.55 3.68 -3.98
CA PRO A 79 -12.91 4.18 -4.22
C PRO A 79 -13.89 3.05 -4.56
N ALA A 80 -13.51 2.11 -5.43
CA ALA A 80 -14.37 1.01 -5.84
C ALA A 80 -14.65 0.07 -4.66
N SER A 81 -13.61 -0.31 -3.90
CA SER A 81 -13.75 -1.10 -2.67
C SER A 81 -14.63 -0.42 -1.64
N ALA A 82 -14.51 0.91 -1.47
CA ALA A 82 -15.31 1.66 -0.52
C ALA A 82 -16.79 1.70 -0.90
N LEU A 83 -17.11 1.95 -2.16
CA LEU A 83 -18.49 1.89 -2.67
C LEU A 83 -19.08 0.49 -2.52
N LEU A 84 -18.31 -0.54 -2.88
CA LEU A 84 -18.72 -1.94 -2.74
C LEU A 84 -19.09 -2.29 -1.30
N LEU A 85 -18.21 -2.00 -0.33
CA LEU A 85 -18.46 -2.34 1.07
C LEU A 85 -19.58 -1.48 1.68
N ALA A 86 -19.70 -0.22 1.28
CA ALA A 86 -20.78 0.67 1.72
C ALA A 86 -22.14 0.36 1.06
N SER A 87 -22.18 -0.40 -0.03
CA SER A 87 -23.41 -0.72 -0.77
C SER A 87 -24.46 -1.46 0.05
N SER A 88 -24.11 -2.03 1.20
CA SER A 88 -25.10 -2.60 2.12
C SER A 88 -26.02 -1.54 2.75
N LEU A 89 -25.65 -0.26 2.69
CA LEU A 89 -26.36 0.87 3.28
C LEU A 89 -27.25 1.62 2.27
N GLN A 90 -27.21 1.24 1.00
CA GLN A 90 -27.94 1.94 -0.06
C GLN A 90 -29.42 1.52 -0.11
N ALA A 91 -30.28 2.44 -0.54
CA ALA A 91 -31.72 2.19 -0.61
C ALA A 91 -32.16 1.39 -1.85
N GLN A 92 -31.34 1.41 -2.91
CA GLN A 92 -31.66 0.88 -4.24
C GLN A 92 -30.44 0.25 -4.90
N ASP A 93 -30.64 -0.58 -5.92
CA ASP A 93 -29.55 -1.15 -6.70
C ASP A 93 -28.78 -0.06 -7.45
N VAL A 94 -27.46 -0.22 -7.54
CA VAL A 94 -26.55 0.76 -8.16
C VAL A 94 -25.62 0.03 -9.12
N GLU A 95 -25.51 0.54 -10.35
CA GLU A 95 -24.46 0.14 -11.30
C GLU A 95 -23.37 1.22 -11.31
N VAL A 96 -22.11 0.80 -11.17
CA VAL A 96 -20.94 1.68 -11.28
C VAL A 96 -20.13 1.24 -12.49
N ARG A 97 -20.03 2.10 -13.50
CA ARG A 97 -19.19 1.89 -14.68
C ARG A 97 -17.76 2.32 -14.41
N PHE A 98 -16.81 1.60 -14.99
CA PHE A 98 -15.39 1.85 -14.83
C PHE A 98 -14.80 2.55 -16.04
N GLU A 99 -13.87 3.47 -15.77
CA GLU A 99 -13.05 4.14 -16.78
C GLU A 99 -11.56 3.98 -16.50
N GLY A 100 -10.77 3.92 -17.57
CA GLY A 100 -9.32 3.75 -17.51
C GLY A 100 -8.88 2.32 -17.25
N GLN A 101 -7.58 2.05 -17.45
CA GLN A 101 -7.02 0.72 -17.22
C GLN A 101 -7.01 0.40 -15.72
N PRO A 102 -7.50 -0.78 -15.29
CA PRO A 102 -7.59 -1.13 -13.88
C PRO A 102 -6.19 -1.27 -13.26
N ARG A 103 -5.97 -0.62 -12.12
CA ARG A 103 -4.81 -0.82 -11.24
C ARG A 103 -5.23 -1.43 -9.91
N SER A 104 -4.34 -2.19 -9.27
CA SER A 104 -4.61 -2.79 -7.95
C SER A 104 -5.91 -3.60 -7.93
N SER A 105 -6.18 -4.32 -9.02
CA SER A 105 -7.42 -5.07 -9.27
C SER A 105 -7.70 -6.10 -8.17
N ARG A 106 -6.64 -6.67 -7.60
CA ARG A 106 -6.72 -7.67 -6.54
C ARG A 106 -7.28 -7.15 -5.22
N HIS A 107 -7.08 -5.87 -4.89
CA HIS A 107 -7.67 -5.29 -3.68
C HIS A 107 -9.20 -5.17 -3.80
N LEU A 108 -9.70 -4.84 -5.00
CA LEU A 108 -11.14 -4.84 -5.26
C LEU A 108 -11.69 -6.27 -5.26
N ALA A 109 -10.97 -7.22 -5.86
CA ALA A 109 -11.34 -8.63 -5.82
C ALA A 109 -11.45 -9.17 -4.38
N LEU A 110 -10.47 -8.86 -3.52
CA LEU A 110 -10.52 -9.21 -2.09
C LEU A 110 -11.72 -8.56 -1.39
N SER A 111 -12.03 -7.30 -1.71
CA SER A 111 -13.22 -6.62 -1.16
C SER A 111 -14.52 -7.32 -1.59
N ALA A 112 -14.59 -7.79 -2.84
CA ALA A 112 -15.71 -8.56 -3.38
C ALA A 112 -15.83 -9.95 -2.75
N GLU A 113 -14.72 -10.64 -2.51
CA GLU A 113 -14.70 -11.91 -1.78
C GLU A 113 -15.25 -11.74 -0.36
N ILE A 114 -14.72 -10.76 0.39
CA ILE A 114 -15.20 -10.44 1.76
C ILE A 114 -16.69 -10.11 1.75
N ALA A 115 -17.16 -9.28 0.80
CA ALA A 115 -18.56 -8.94 0.67
C ALA A 115 -19.42 -10.18 0.36
N THR A 116 -18.94 -11.06 -0.53
CA THR A 116 -19.62 -12.29 -0.93
C THR A 116 -19.78 -13.25 0.25
N THR A 117 -18.72 -13.44 1.05
CA THR A 117 -18.78 -14.21 2.30
C THR A 117 -19.79 -13.62 3.28
N CYS A 118 -19.95 -12.29 3.27
CA CYS A 118 -20.96 -11.58 4.05
C CYS A 118 -22.37 -11.57 3.42
N GLY A 119 -22.61 -12.29 2.32
CA GLY A 119 -23.93 -12.42 1.69
C GLY A 119 -24.23 -11.47 0.52
N TRP A 120 -23.24 -10.71 0.04
CA TRP A 120 -23.36 -9.91 -1.18
C TRP A 120 -23.53 -10.80 -2.41
N LYS A 121 -24.40 -10.40 -3.35
CA LYS A 121 -24.73 -11.13 -4.59
C LYS A 121 -24.50 -10.32 -5.87
N GLY A 122 -23.75 -9.24 -5.76
CA GLY A 122 -23.41 -8.42 -6.92
C GLY A 122 -22.31 -9.02 -7.78
N THR A 123 -21.82 -8.23 -8.73
CA THR A 123 -20.76 -8.64 -9.66
C THR A 123 -19.72 -7.55 -9.78
N VAL A 124 -18.45 -7.95 -10.00
CA VAL A 124 -17.37 -7.07 -10.43
C VAL A 124 -16.85 -7.61 -11.75
N SER A 125 -16.87 -6.81 -12.80
CA SER A 125 -16.22 -7.09 -14.09
C SER A 125 -15.10 -6.08 -14.35
N GLU A 126 -14.50 -6.15 -15.54
CA GLU A 126 -13.50 -5.18 -15.98
C GLU A 126 -14.10 -3.78 -16.15
N ASP A 127 -15.31 -3.72 -16.74
CA ASP A 127 -15.97 -2.47 -17.16
C ASP A 127 -17.00 -1.93 -16.15
N ALA A 128 -17.48 -2.73 -15.20
CA ALA A 128 -18.49 -2.29 -14.25
C ALA A 128 -18.51 -3.11 -12.95
N MET A 129 -19.20 -2.59 -11.94
CA MET A 129 -19.68 -3.40 -10.83
C MET A 129 -21.18 -3.15 -10.60
N VAL A 130 -21.90 -4.22 -10.29
CA VAL A 130 -23.32 -4.17 -9.94
C VAL A 130 -23.44 -4.36 -8.44
N LEU A 131 -24.02 -3.37 -7.77
CA LEU A 131 -24.22 -3.30 -6.34
C LEU A 131 -25.72 -3.47 -6.08
N PRO A 132 -26.24 -4.69 -5.89
CA PRO A 132 -27.61 -4.88 -5.46
C PRO A 132 -27.77 -4.44 -4.01
N ARG A 133 -28.99 -4.07 -3.59
CA ARG A 133 -29.32 -3.94 -2.17
C ARG A 133 -29.14 -5.28 -1.46
N TRP A 134 -28.51 -5.26 -0.29
CA TRP A 134 -28.22 -6.46 0.47
C TRP A 134 -28.10 -6.17 1.97
N GLU A 135 -28.20 -7.22 2.77
CA GLU A 135 -27.98 -7.18 4.22
C GLU A 135 -26.72 -7.95 4.56
N VAL A 136 -25.90 -7.38 5.44
CA VAL A 136 -24.65 -7.99 5.89
C VAL A 136 -24.95 -9.20 6.79
N LYS A 137 -24.48 -10.37 6.37
CA LYS A 137 -24.49 -11.62 7.14
C LYS A 137 -23.06 -12.01 7.47
N ALA A 138 -22.49 -11.37 8.49
CA ALA A 138 -21.12 -11.64 8.91
C ALA A 138 -20.99 -13.07 9.46
N PRO A 139 -19.88 -13.78 9.14
CA PRO A 139 -19.55 -15.04 9.80
C PRO A 139 -19.29 -14.81 11.30
N SER A 140 -19.44 -15.85 12.12
CA SER A 140 -19.15 -15.80 13.57
C SER A 140 -17.68 -15.55 13.85
N ASP A 141 -16.81 -16.09 12.99
CA ASP A 141 -15.37 -16.07 13.12
C ASP A 141 -14.74 -15.65 11.79
N VAL A 142 -13.77 -14.74 11.87
CA VAL A 142 -12.98 -14.29 10.72
C VAL A 142 -11.51 -14.57 11.01
N HIS A 143 -10.90 -15.40 10.17
CA HIS A 143 -9.45 -15.59 10.20
C HIS A 143 -8.79 -14.50 9.37
N LEU A 144 -7.98 -13.66 10.01
CA LEU A 144 -7.20 -12.62 9.33
C LEU A 144 -5.82 -13.18 8.99
N PRO A 145 -5.46 -13.29 7.69
CA PRO A 145 -4.11 -13.67 7.29
C PRO A 145 -3.09 -12.63 7.75
N GLY A 146 -1.83 -13.03 7.88
CA GLY A 146 -0.73 -12.09 8.07
C GLY A 146 -0.58 -11.14 6.87
N ASP A 147 0.04 -9.98 7.08
CA ASP A 147 0.31 -9.04 5.99
C ASP A 147 1.50 -9.53 5.17
N ALA A 148 1.21 -10.01 3.95
CA ALA A 148 2.21 -10.51 3.04
C ALA A 148 3.25 -9.44 2.68
N SER A 149 2.83 -8.19 2.54
CA SER A 149 3.76 -7.13 2.15
C SER A 149 4.88 -6.88 3.15
N MET A 150 4.75 -7.40 4.39
CA MET A 150 5.79 -7.31 5.42
C MET A 150 7.00 -8.23 5.15
N ALA A 151 6.85 -9.34 4.42
CA ALA A 151 8.00 -10.20 4.13
C ALA A 151 9.04 -9.50 3.27
N ALA A 152 8.66 -8.54 2.42
CA ALA A 152 9.63 -7.79 1.63
C ALA A 152 10.67 -7.07 2.51
N PHE A 153 10.25 -6.58 3.68
CA PHE A 153 11.17 -5.98 4.65
C PHE A 153 12.03 -7.02 5.38
N ALA A 154 11.48 -8.20 5.67
CA ALA A 154 12.25 -9.30 6.25
C ALA A 154 13.29 -9.86 5.26
N MET A 155 12.93 -9.97 3.97
CA MET A 155 13.84 -10.31 2.89
C MET A 155 14.95 -9.26 2.77
N LEU A 156 14.61 -7.97 2.79
CA LEU A 156 15.59 -6.89 2.78
C LEU A 156 16.50 -6.92 4.02
N TRP A 157 15.93 -7.16 5.20
CA TRP A 157 16.69 -7.31 6.43
C TRP A 157 17.72 -8.44 6.33
N VAL A 158 17.28 -9.64 5.91
CA VAL A 158 18.14 -10.80 5.71
C VAL A 158 19.23 -10.52 4.68
N ARG A 159 18.89 -9.87 3.55
CA ARG A 159 19.86 -9.50 2.52
C ARG A 159 20.91 -8.52 3.03
N SER A 160 20.48 -7.52 3.80
CA SER A 160 21.36 -6.44 4.28
C SER A 160 22.27 -6.90 5.42
N THR A 161 21.77 -7.78 6.29
CA THR A 161 22.51 -8.23 7.50
C THR A 161 23.25 -9.55 7.30
N GLY A 162 22.89 -10.35 6.30
CA GLY A 162 23.37 -11.73 6.13
C GLY A 162 22.81 -12.71 7.18
N GLY A 163 21.85 -12.28 8.01
CA GLY A 163 21.24 -13.09 9.06
C GLY A 163 20.21 -14.09 8.57
N SER A 164 19.47 -14.68 9.50
CA SER A 164 18.30 -15.52 9.21
C SER A 164 17.09 -15.05 10.01
N VAL A 165 15.92 -15.05 9.39
CA VAL A 165 14.65 -14.67 10.01
C VAL A 165 13.62 -15.77 9.79
N ASN A 166 12.83 -16.12 10.81
CA ASN A 166 11.70 -17.03 10.67
C ASN A 166 10.39 -16.22 10.67
N LEU A 167 9.70 -16.23 9.53
CA LEU A 167 8.38 -15.64 9.36
C LEU A 167 7.29 -16.52 9.96
N LYS A 168 6.89 -16.20 11.19
CA LYS A 168 5.77 -16.87 11.86
C LYS A 168 4.43 -16.45 11.28
N ARG A 169 3.56 -17.42 11.01
CA ARG A 169 2.16 -17.21 10.53
C ARG A 169 2.10 -16.40 9.22
N TRP A 170 3.06 -16.63 8.35
CA TRP A 170 3.04 -16.13 7.00
C TRP A 170 1.83 -16.70 6.21
N PRO A 171 1.05 -15.88 5.48
CA PRO A 171 -0.07 -16.37 4.69
C PRO A 171 0.40 -17.21 3.51
N SER A 172 -0.40 -18.19 3.09
CA SER A 172 -0.15 -18.87 1.81
C SER A 172 -0.26 -17.89 0.63
N PRO A 173 0.33 -18.20 -0.53
CA PRO A 173 0.24 -17.39 -1.76
C PRO A 173 -1.18 -16.96 -2.15
N ASN A 174 -2.18 -17.78 -1.83
CA ASN A 174 -3.58 -17.50 -2.15
C ASN A 174 -4.30 -16.68 -1.06
N ALA A 175 -3.69 -16.49 0.11
CA ALA A 175 -4.31 -15.84 1.26
C ALA A 175 -3.74 -14.45 1.57
N GLY A 176 -2.64 -14.04 0.95
CA GLY A 176 -2.01 -12.74 1.19
C GLY A 176 -1.66 -12.03 -0.12
N LEU A 177 -2.23 -10.86 -0.35
CA LEU A 177 -1.94 -10.08 -1.56
C LEU A 177 -0.45 -9.73 -1.64
N GLY A 178 0.21 -10.18 -2.71
CA GLY A 178 1.64 -9.96 -2.95
C GLY A 178 2.55 -11.02 -2.31
N CYS A 179 1.99 -12.01 -1.60
CA CYS A 179 2.73 -13.15 -1.08
C CYS A 179 3.31 -13.98 -2.23
N GLU A 180 2.47 -14.31 -3.21
CA GLU A 180 2.80 -15.09 -4.39
C GLU A 180 3.94 -14.46 -5.20
N LEU A 181 3.97 -13.13 -5.25
CA LEU A 181 5.02 -12.38 -5.93
C LEU A 181 6.34 -12.46 -5.16
N LEU A 182 6.30 -12.29 -3.83
CA LEU A 182 7.50 -12.30 -3.00
C LEU A 182 8.12 -13.70 -2.89
N GLU A 183 7.32 -14.74 -2.73
CA GLU A 183 7.80 -16.13 -2.71
C GLU A 183 8.46 -16.51 -4.04
N ALA A 184 7.87 -16.13 -5.18
CA ALA A 184 8.44 -16.40 -6.49
C ALA A 184 9.75 -15.62 -6.74
N LEU A 185 9.83 -14.36 -6.29
CA LEU A 185 11.01 -13.51 -6.49
C LEU A 185 12.14 -13.80 -5.51
N ALA A 186 11.86 -14.35 -4.33
CA ALA A 186 12.85 -14.57 -3.28
C ALA A 186 14.15 -15.24 -3.79
N PRO A 187 14.13 -16.39 -4.49
CA PRO A 187 15.35 -17.02 -4.95
C PRO A 187 16.14 -16.15 -5.94
N GLU A 188 15.44 -15.43 -6.84
CA GLU A 188 16.10 -14.55 -7.81
C GLU A 188 16.75 -13.32 -7.15
N LEU A 189 16.15 -12.82 -6.07
CA LEU A 189 16.70 -11.74 -5.23
C LEU A 189 17.79 -12.23 -4.26
N GLY A 190 18.16 -13.51 -4.30
CA GLY A 190 19.19 -14.08 -3.45
C GLY A 190 18.73 -14.35 -2.03
N ILE A 191 17.47 -14.77 -1.88
CA ILE A 191 16.86 -15.17 -0.61
C ILE A 191 16.27 -16.57 -0.76
N ALA A 192 16.77 -17.53 0.03
CA ALA A 192 16.11 -18.81 0.20
C ALA A 192 14.95 -18.64 1.19
N TRP A 193 13.79 -19.20 0.83
CA TRP A 193 12.59 -19.22 1.64
C TRP A 193 12.13 -20.67 1.81
N SER A 194 12.17 -21.19 3.04
CA SER A 194 11.72 -22.57 3.35
C SER A 194 10.22 -22.66 3.62
N ASP A 195 9.66 -23.87 3.52
CA ASP A 195 8.25 -24.14 3.81
C ASP A 195 7.86 -23.78 5.26
N GLU A 196 8.81 -23.80 6.19
CA GLU A 196 8.65 -23.39 7.59
C GLU A 196 8.74 -21.86 7.80
N GLY A 197 8.89 -21.08 6.72
CA GLY A 197 8.98 -19.63 6.75
C GLY A 197 10.37 -19.08 7.06
N VAL A 198 11.42 -19.89 6.95
CA VAL A 198 12.79 -19.43 7.23
C VAL A 198 13.38 -18.74 6.00
N LEU A 199 13.81 -17.49 6.19
CA LEU A 199 14.51 -16.66 5.22
C LEU A 199 16.02 -16.67 5.51
N GLN A 200 16.82 -16.88 4.46
CA GLN A 200 18.28 -16.86 4.51
C GLN A 200 18.89 -16.30 3.22
N THR A 201 20.01 -15.60 3.34
CA THR A 201 20.73 -15.07 2.18
C THR A 201 21.41 -16.18 1.39
N VAL A 202 21.23 -16.16 0.08
CA VAL A 202 21.90 -17.01 -0.90
C VAL A 202 22.42 -16.17 -2.07
N ALA A 203 23.09 -16.80 -3.03
CA ALA A 203 23.46 -16.13 -4.27
C ALA A 203 22.19 -15.69 -5.02
N SER A 204 22.16 -14.45 -5.48
CA SER A 204 21.08 -13.94 -6.34
C SER A 204 21.24 -14.44 -7.78
N ALA A 205 20.21 -14.20 -8.60
CA ALA A 205 20.30 -14.42 -10.04
C ALA A 205 21.47 -13.59 -10.64
N PRO A 206 22.12 -14.09 -11.71
CA PRO A 206 23.16 -13.35 -12.41
C PRO A 206 22.59 -12.29 -13.37
N GLU A 207 21.33 -12.43 -13.78
CA GLU A 207 20.70 -11.56 -14.77
C GLU A 207 19.77 -10.53 -14.10
N PRO A 208 19.68 -9.29 -14.65
CA PRO A 208 18.75 -8.28 -14.17
C PRO A 208 17.28 -8.71 -14.27
N LEU A 209 16.47 -8.35 -13.27
CA LEU A 209 15.07 -8.74 -13.19
C LEU A 209 14.12 -7.69 -13.76
N SER A 210 12.94 -8.11 -14.23
CA SER A 210 11.84 -7.21 -14.59
C SER A 210 10.61 -7.54 -13.73
N ILE A 211 10.26 -6.64 -12.82
CA ILE A 211 9.20 -6.86 -11.82
C ILE A 211 8.01 -5.96 -12.11
N ASP A 212 6.83 -6.56 -12.32
CA ASP A 212 5.56 -5.84 -12.42
C ASP A 212 4.90 -5.65 -11.05
N LEU A 213 4.73 -4.40 -10.63
CA LEU A 213 4.04 -4.03 -9.39
C LEU A 213 2.68 -3.37 -9.62
N CYS A 214 2.00 -3.66 -10.72
CA CYS A 214 0.65 -3.15 -11.02
C CYS A 214 -0.35 -3.41 -9.88
N ASP A 215 -0.28 -4.57 -9.25
CA ASP A 215 -1.15 -4.96 -8.14
C ASP A 215 -0.49 -4.90 -6.75
N ALA A 216 0.81 -4.59 -6.67
CA ALA A 216 1.60 -4.69 -5.44
C ALA A 216 2.55 -3.49 -5.23
N ASN A 217 2.09 -2.27 -5.54
CA ASN A 217 2.92 -1.06 -5.51
C ASN A 217 3.54 -0.71 -4.14
N ASP A 218 2.99 -1.24 -3.05
CA ASP A 218 3.51 -1.06 -1.69
C ASP A 218 4.84 -1.79 -1.48
N LEU A 219 5.22 -2.71 -2.38
CA LEU A 219 6.50 -3.43 -2.39
C LEU A 219 7.62 -2.67 -3.09
N LEU A 220 7.34 -1.53 -3.75
CA LEU A 220 8.32 -0.81 -4.56
C LEU A 220 9.58 -0.43 -3.75
N PRO A 221 9.50 0.19 -2.55
CA PRO A 221 10.69 0.57 -1.81
C PRO A 221 11.61 -0.60 -1.41
N PRO A 222 11.13 -1.67 -0.74
CA PRO A 222 12.00 -2.77 -0.35
C PRO A 222 12.52 -3.57 -1.56
N LEU A 223 11.72 -3.75 -2.63
CA LEU A 223 12.18 -4.46 -3.82
C LEU A 223 13.23 -3.67 -4.61
N ALA A 224 13.13 -2.34 -4.69
CA ALA A 224 14.15 -1.53 -5.33
C ALA A 224 15.51 -1.66 -4.61
N ALA A 225 15.49 -1.67 -3.28
CA ALA A 225 16.69 -1.93 -2.47
C ALA A 225 17.25 -3.34 -2.68
N LEU A 226 16.38 -4.37 -2.70
CA LEU A 226 16.80 -5.75 -2.95
C LEU A 226 17.42 -5.95 -4.34
N LEU A 227 16.86 -5.31 -5.37
CA LEU A 227 17.44 -5.32 -6.72
C LEU A 227 18.83 -4.67 -6.71
N ALA A 228 18.99 -3.51 -6.07
CA ALA A 228 20.27 -2.81 -5.98
C ALA A 228 21.37 -3.66 -5.33
N LEU A 229 21.03 -4.36 -4.25
CA LEU A 229 21.94 -5.24 -3.50
C LEU A 229 22.10 -6.64 -4.12
N GLY A 230 21.40 -6.91 -5.22
CA GLY A 230 21.33 -8.22 -5.86
C GLY A 230 21.51 -8.10 -7.37
N PRO A 231 20.56 -8.62 -8.18
CA PRO A 231 20.73 -8.76 -9.62
C PRO A 231 20.62 -7.44 -10.41
N GLY A 232 20.13 -6.37 -9.79
CA GLY A 232 19.67 -5.18 -10.51
C GLY A 232 18.42 -5.45 -11.33
N GLY A 233 18.01 -4.47 -12.14
CA GLY A 233 16.89 -4.61 -13.05
C GLY A 233 15.90 -3.45 -12.97
N ARG A 234 14.63 -3.74 -13.24
CA ARG A 234 13.58 -2.74 -13.39
C ARG A 234 12.30 -3.15 -12.66
N ILE A 235 11.72 -2.20 -11.95
CA ILE A 235 10.35 -2.24 -11.45
C ILE A 235 9.47 -1.40 -12.38
N HIS A 236 8.35 -1.96 -12.83
CA HIS A 236 7.37 -1.27 -13.66
C HIS A 236 5.92 -1.51 -13.18
N GLY A 237 4.94 -0.95 -13.89
CA GLY A 237 3.52 -1.17 -13.58
C GLY A 237 2.97 -0.36 -12.40
N ALA A 238 3.77 0.45 -11.71
CA ALA A 238 3.40 1.18 -10.50
C ALA A 238 3.36 2.73 -10.61
N PRO A 239 2.87 3.36 -11.70
CA PRO A 239 2.80 4.84 -11.81
C PRO A 239 1.97 5.47 -10.68
N HIS A 240 0.96 4.76 -10.20
CA HIS A 240 0.10 5.18 -9.10
C HIS A 240 0.82 5.21 -7.73
N ALA A 241 2.02 4.64 -7.61
CA ALA A 241 2.86 4.79 -6.42
C ALA A 241 3.27 6.26 -6.18
N ALA A 242 3.34 7.08 -7.24
CA ALA A 242 3.63 8.51 -7.15
C ALA A 242 2.55 9.34 -6.42
N HIS A 243 1.38 8.74 -6.15
CA HIS A 243 0.23 9.41 -5.53
C HIS A 243 -0.15 8.81 -4.16
N LYS A 244 0.78 8.10 -3.49
CA LYS A 244 0.54 7.44 -2.20
C LYS A 244 0.75 8.42 -1.03
N GLU A 245 1.59 8.10 -0.05
CA GLU A 245 1.88 9.00 1.10
C GLU A 245 2.86 10.11 0.70
N SER A 246 3.77 9.77 -0.19
CA SER A 246 4.68 10.66 -0.90
C SER A 246 4.63 10.33 -2.41
N ASN A 247 5.46 11.01 -3.20
CA ASN A 247 5.84 10.48 -4.51
C ASN A 247 6.79 9.30 -4.28
N ARG A 248 6.23 8.11 -4.02
CA ARG A 248 7.00 6.95 -3.56
C ARG A 248 8.07 6.49 -4.55
N ILE A 249 7.91 6.75 -5.85
CA ILE A 249 8.93 6.47 -6.85
C ILE A 249 10.16 7.34 -6.59
N LEU A 250 9.97 8.67 -6.58
CA LEU A 250 11.07 9.61 -6.36
C LEU A 250 11.67 9.47 -4.96
N SER A 251 10.84 9.34 -3.93
CA SER A 251 11.35 9.23 -2.56
C SER A 251 11.99 7.88 -2.25
N THR A 252 11.70 6.82 -3.02
CA THR A 252 12.53 5.59 -2.97
C THR A 252 13.93 5.88 -3.48
N ILE A 253 14.05 6.59 -4.61
CA ILE A 253 15.35 6.95 -5.18
C ILE A 253 16.13 7.85 -4.21
N GLU A 254 15.49 8.84 -3.60
CA GLU A 254 16.13 9.72 -2.60
C GLU A 254 16.66 8.94 -1.39
N VAL A 255 15.88 7.97 -0.88
CA VAL A 255 16.31 7.07 0.20
C VAL A 255 17.50 6.24 -0.25
N LEU A 256 17.44 5.59 -1.42
CA LEU A 256 18.52 4.76 -1.95
C LEU A 256 19.81 5.57 -2.16
N GLN A 257 19.71 6.76 -2.75
CA GLN A 257 20.84 7.67 -2.96
C GLN A 257 21.50 8.09 -1.66
N SER A 258 20.73 8.24 -0.58
CA SER A 258 21.28 8.56 0.75
C SER A 258 22.23 7.47 1.27
N PHE A 259 22.04 6.22 0.84
CA PHE A 259 22.91 5.08 1.12
C PHE A 259 23.92 4.78 0.00
N GLY A 260 24.13 5.72 -0.92
CA GLY A 260 25.06 5.56 -2.03
C GLY A 260 24.58 4.64 -3.17
N ILE A 261 23.30 4.26 -3.18
CA ILE A 261 22.71 3.46 -4.26
C ILE A 261 22.20 4.39 -5.37
N HIS A 262 22.60 4.10 -6.60
CA HIS A 262 22.09 4.77 -7.79
C HIS A 262 20.87 4.03 -8.36
N ALA A 263 19.76 4.75 -8.52
CA ALA A 263 18.54 4.29 -9.18
C ALA A 263 17.94 5.43 -10.00
N GLU A 264 17.29 5.10 -11.10
CA GLU A 264 16.66 6.06 -12.02
C GLU A 264 15.14 5.92 -12.04
N PRO A 265 14.40 7.05 -12.05
CA PRO A 265 12.95 6.99 -12.17
C PRO A 265 12.53 6.59 -13.58
N THR A 266 11.44 5.84 -13.67
CA THR A 266 10.70 5.63 -14.93
C THR A 266 9.24 6.00 -14.71
N ASP A 267 8.46 6.16 -15.78
CA ASP A 267 7.04 6.54 -15.71
C ASP A 267 6.19 5.61 -14.81
N GLY A 268 6.62 4.37 -14.61
CA GLY A 268 5.89 3.35 -13.87
C GLY A 268 6.68 2.68 -12.74
N GLY A 269 7.83 3.21 -12.34
CA GLY A 269 8.68 2.57 -11.32
C GLY A 269 10.12 3.06 -11.36
N VAL A 270 11.07 2.15 -11.20
CA VAL A 270 12.50 2.47 -11.10
C VAL A 270 13.36 1.47 -11.87
N THR A 271 14.52 1.93 -12.37
CA THR A 271 15.59 1.07 -12.88
C THR A 271 16.79 1.19 -11.95
N VAL A 272 17.46 0.07 -11.65
CA VAL A 272 18.58 0.04 -10.71
C VAL A 272 19.66 -0.92 -11.19
N GLU A 273 20.92 -0.52 -11.08
CA GLU A 273 22.05 -1.42 -11.33
C GLU A 273 22.21 -2.41 -10.16
N GLY A 274 22.62 -3.63 -10.47
CA GLY A 274 22.84 -4.68 -9.46
C GLY A 274 24.22 -4.61 -8.82
N GLY A 275 24.43 -5.40 -7.78
CA GLY A 275 25.73 -5.55 -7.11
C GLY A 275 26.24 -4.28 -6.43
N GLN A 276 25.37 -3.31 -6.16
CA GLN A 276 25.74 -2.08 -5.47
C GLN A 276 26.02 -2.36 -3.98
N SER A 277 26.82 -1.50 -3.37
CA SER A 277 27.16 -1.58 -1.94
C SER A 277 26.64 -0.36 -1.21
N LEU A 278 26.18 -0.55 0.02
CA LEU A 278 25.73 0.55 0.87
C LEU A 278 26.92 1.38 1.38
N SER A 279 26.71 2.68 1.48
CA SER A 279 27.57 3.60 2.22
C SER A 279 26.80 4.25 3.37
N THR A 280 27.51 4.60 4.43
CA THR A 280 26.95 5.34 5.56
C THR A 280 26.51 6.73 5.09
N PRO A 281 25.23 7.11 5.25
CA PRO A 281 24.75 8.44 4.92
C PRO A 281 25.48 9.53 5.72
N ALA A 282 25.78 10.67 5.10
CA ALA A 282 26.39 11.81 5.78
C ALA A 282 25.40 12.61 6.64
N HIS A 283 24.11 12.44 6.40
CA HIS A 283 23.02 13.15 7.07
C HIS A 283 21.89 12.17 7.41
N PRO A 284 21.01 12.52 8.38
CA PRO A 284 19.83 11.72 8.68
C PRO A 284 18.96 11.46 7.45
N VAL A 285 18.56 10.20 7.25
CA VAL A 285 17.77 9.77 6.09
C VAL A 285 16.31 10.18 6.28
N GLN A 286 15.81 10.96 5.33
CA GLN A 286 14.41 11.42 5.31
C GLN A 286 13.53 10.37 4.64
N ALA A 287 12.41 10.01 5.28
CA ALA A 287 11.45 9.03 4.77
C ALA A 287 10.19 9.67 4.16
N SER A 288 10.17 10.99 3.96
CA SER A 288 9.06 11.74 3.34
C SER A 288 7.67 11.44 3.91
N GLU A 289 7.58 11.20 5.23
CA GLU A 289 6.35 10.80 5.95
C GLU A 289 5.68 9.52 5.40
N ASP A 290 6.45 8.65 4.72
CA ASP A 290 5.99 7.36 4.19
C ASP A 290 6.56 6.20 5.04
N HIS A 291 5.66 5.39 5.59
CA HIS A 291 6.05 4.28 6.46
C HIS A 291 6.86 3.21 5.74
N ARG A 292 6.60 2.94 4.45
CA ARG A 292 7.33 1.93 3.67
C ARG A 292 8.75 2.39 3.41
N LEU A 293 8.95 3.68 3.09
CA LEU A 293 10.28 4.27 2.93
C LEU A 293 11.08 4.23 4.23
N MET A 294 10.43 4.58 5.36
CA MET A 294 11.09 4.55 6.67
C MET A 294 11.52 3.13 7.05
N MET A 295 10.66 2.13 6.82
CA MET A 295 10.99 0.73 7.07
C MET A 295 12.13 0.23 6.16
N THR A 296 12.12 0.58 4.87
CA THR A 296 13.23 0.29 3.95
C THR A 296 14.53 0.93 4.42
N ALA A 297 14.51 2.22 4.74
CA ALA A 297 15.69 2.95 5.23
C ALA A 297 16.23 2.35 6.54
N THR A 298 15.35 1.88 7.42
CA THR A 298 15.75 1.21 8.68
C THR A 298 16.52 -0.09 8.41
N CYS A 299 16.05 -0.92 7.47
CA CYS A 299 16.76 -2.15 7.10
C CYS A 299 18.15 -1.87 6.51
N LEU A 300 18.28 -0.82 5.69
CA LEU A 300 19.56 -0.40 5.11
C LEU A 300 20.50 0.20 6.16
N ALA A 301 19.96 1.07 7.04
CA ALA A 301 20.68 1.69 8.14
C ALA A 301 21.28 0.67 9.11
N ALA A 302 20.62 -0.47 9.31
CA ALA A 302 21.12 -1.54 10.17
C ALA A 302 22.46 -2.11 9.72
N GLN A 303 22.78 -2.05 8.42
CA GLN A 303 24.03 -2.58 7.87
C GLN A 303 25.20 -1.60 8.00
N VAL A 304 24.94 -0.29 7.78
CA VAL A 304 26.01 0.73 7.68
C VAL A 304 26.01 1.73 8.84
N GLY A 305 25.03 1.65 9.74
CA GLY A 305 24.78 2.62 10.81
C GLY A 305 24.31 3.97 10.25
N ALA A 306 23.04 4.33 10.50
CA ALA A 306 22.52 5.64 10.06
C ALA A 306 21.34 6.10 10.92
N ASP A 307 21.17 7.42 11.01
CA ASP A 307 19.97 8.02 11.58
C ASP A 307 18.83 8.01 10.55
N VAL A 308 17.65 7.54 10.94
CA VAL A 308 16.44 7.53 10.10
C VAL A 308 15.36 8.39 10.74
N VAL A 309 14.84 9.36 9.99
CA VAL A 309 13.82 10.29 10.46
C VAL A 309 12.43 9.65 10.43
N GLY A 310 11.61 9.99 11.42
CA GLY A 310 10.23 9.49 11.54
C GLY A 310 10.12 8.21 12.38
N PRO A 311 10.58 8.20 13.64
CA PRO A 311 10.70 7.00 14.47
C PRO A 311 9.36 6.33 14.81
N ARG A 312 8.22 6.89 14.38
CA ARG A 312 6.88 6.33 14.60
C ARG A 312 6.14 5.98 13.30
N LEU A 313 6.72 6.23 12.12
CA LEU A 313 6.03 6.01 10.84
C LEU A 313 5.67 4.54 10.63
N HIS A 314 6.49 3.59 11.09
CA HIS A 314 6.22 2.16 10.98
C HIS A 314 4.87 1.77 11.60
N ARG A 315 4.42 2.49 12.65
CA ARG A 315 3.17 2.21 13.35
C ARG A 315 1.92 2.34 12.50
N VAL A 316 2.03 2.96 11.32
CA VAL A 316 0.95 3.02 10.33
C VAL A 316 0.60 1.62 9.79
N ALA A 317 1.58 0.74 9.62
CA ALA A 317 1.38 -0.61 9.10
C ALA A 317 1.75 -1.70 10.11
N ASP A 318 2.80 -1.48 10.90
CA ASP A 318 3.37 -2.47 11.79
C ASP A 318 3.92 -1.81 13.08
N PRO A 319 3.09 -1.69 14.14
CA PRO A 319 3.50 -1.06 15.39
C PRO A 319 4.69 -1.72 16.10
N ALA A 320 4.90 -3.02 15.89
CA ALA A 320 5.97 -3.78 16.53
C ALA A 320 7.17 -4.01 15.59
N PHE A 321 7.29 -3.24 14.50
CA PHE A 321 8.38 -3.36 13.52
C PHE A 321 9.77 -3.25 14.17
N LEU A 322 10.02 -2.16 14.88
CA LEU A 322 11.33 -1.91 15.51
C LEU A 322 11.63 -2.92 16.63
N GLU A 323 10.61 -3.34 17.38
CA GLU A 323 10.75 -4.36 18.43
C GLU A 323 11.19 -5.70 17.82
N ARG A 324 10.58 -6.12 16.71
CA ARG A 324 10.97 -7.35 16.00
C ARG A 324 12.35 -7.26 15.37
N LEU A 325 12.74 -6.09 14.84
CA LEU A 325 14.10 -5.91 14.35
C LEU A 325 15.11 -5.93 15.50
N ALA A 326 14.79 -5.39 16.67
CA ALA A 326 15.65 -5.47 17.84
C ALA A 326 15.85 -6.92 18.32
N GLU A 327 14.78 -7.73 18.32
CA GLU A 327 14.88 -9.18 18.54
C GLU A 327 15.75 -9.89 17.49
N ALA A 328 15.82 -9.35 16.27
CA ALA A 328 16.66 -9.83 15.18
C ALA A 328 18.08 -9.21 15.17
N GLY A 329 18.44 -8.39 16.16
CA GLY A 329 19.79 -7.83 16.35
C GLY A 329 19.96 -6.35 16.00
N LEU A 330 18.89 -5.61 15.71
CA LEU A 330 18.95 -4.15 15.54
C LEU A 330 19.25 -3.46 16.89
N ASP A 331 20.33 -2.69 16.94
CA ASP A 331 20.57 -1.73 18.02
C ASP A 331 20.14 -0.33 17.56
N ALA A 332 18.94 0.09 17.95
CA ALA A 332 18.38 1.40 17.60
C ALA A 332 18.05 2.20 18.85
N GLN A 333 18.50 3.45 18.89
CA GLN A 333 18.24 4.38 19.99
C GLN A 333 17.59 5.67 19.46
N PRO A 334 16.52 6.17 20.11
CA PRO A 334 15.96 7.47 19.75
C PRO A 334 17.00 8.58 19.98
N CYS A 335 17.29 9.36 18.93
CA CYS A 335 18.14 10.54 19.00
C CYS A 335 17.40 11.78 18.50
N MET A 336 17.80 12.96 18.98
CA MET A 336 17.35 14.23 18.42
C MET A 336 18.26 14.60 17.26
N VAL A 337 17.73 14.58 16.04
CA VAL A 337 18.43 15.08 14.87
C VAL A 337 18.23 16.59 14.74
N SER A 338 19.31 17.32 14.52
CA SER A 338 19.22 18.75 14.18
C SER A 338 18.61 18.88 12.78
N PRO A 339 17.70 19.84 12.57
CA PRO A 339 16.97 19.99 11.30
C PRO A 339 17.88 20.32 10.11
#